data_AF-A0A1I7UKA6-F1
#
_entry.id   AF-A0A1I7UKA6-F1
#
_cell.length_a   1.000
_cell.length_b   1.000
_cell.length_c   1.000
_cell.angle_alpha   90.00
_cell.angle_beta   90.00
_cell.angle_gamma   90.00
#
_symmetry.space_group_name_H-M   'P 1'
#
loop_
_entity.id
_entity.type
_entity.pdbx_description
1 polymer ?
#
loop_
_entity_poly.entity_id
_entity_poly.type
_entity_poly.pdbx_seq_one_letter_code
_entity_poly.pdbx_strand_id
1 'polypeptide(L)'
;MRKDIQCLRGIAILFVVLFHLAPNLFVNGFLGVDIFFVISGFLMAKNLTKTKLVKVHDFLLFYYMRFRRILPMYFLAVFLIVVMVHLCLGDFLWNNNNRYSLASLFMVTNQLIIHDQSDYFNEFFAATSSINGFLHLWSLSVEMQFYLFVPIIFFGIQFLKNENLKLIAVSLITLFGYIAFALILDKFAFNFMFLRLWQFSAGFMALFWSKINENKTPIKSETEETFFKIPYTKDDMVTVALAVLSFCLFPKGIEVLVLRPIVTSATALIIASHSENLQVVYS
;
A
#
# COMPACT_ATOMS: atom_id res chain seq x y z
N MET A 1 2.30 14.25 -13.72
CA MET A 1 1.98 13.32 -12.60
C MET A 1 0.75 12.51 -13.01
N ARG A 2 0.70 11.19 -12.77
CA ARG A 2 -0.46 10.34 -13.09
C ARG A 2 -1.66 10.74 -12.19
N LYS A 3 -2.67 11.40 -12.77
CA LYS A 3 -3.84 11.95 -12.05
C LYS A 3 -4.72 10.84 -11.46
N ASP A 4 -4.85 9.74 -12.17
CA ASP A 4 -5.51 8.51 -11.76
C ASP A 4 -4.96 7.95 -10.45
N ILE A 5 -3.63 7.91 -10.28
CA ILE A 5 -2.99 7.46 -9.03
C ILE A 5 -3.29 8.42 -7.88
N GLN A 6 -3.35 9.73 -8.12
CA GLN A 6 -3.71 10.70 -7.08
C GLN A 6 -5.18 10.57 -6.67
N CYS A 7 -6.07 10.35 -7.63
CA CYS A 7 -7.49 10.09 -7.36
C CYS A 7 -7.65 8.84 -6.50
N LEU A 8 -6.97 7.73 -6.86
CA LEU A 8 -7.03 6.49 -6.10
C LEU A 8 -6.48 6.65 -4.67
N ARG A 9 -5.43 7.46 -4.48
CA ARG A 9 -4.97 7.86 -3.15
C ARG A 9 -6.03 8.65 -2.39
N GLY A 10 -6.68 9.61 -3.03
CA GLY A 10 -7.77 10.39 -2.42
C GLY A 10 -8.93 9.50 -1.94
N ILE A 11 -9.34 8.55 -2.76
CA ILE A 11 -10.36 7.54 -2.41
C ILE A 11 -9.89 6.69 -1.21
N ALA A 12 -8.64 6.23 -1.22
CA ALA A 12 -8.08 5.46 -0.11
C ALA A 12 -8.07 6.25 1.20
N ILE A 13 -7.69 7.54 1.17
CA ILE A 13 -7.75 8.43 2.34
C ILE A 13 -9.18 8.55 2.84
N LEU A 14 -10.13 8.78 1.92
CA LEU A 14 -11.54 8.94 2.27
C LEU A 14 -12.07 7.70 2.99
N PHE A 15 -11.76 6.50 2.51
CA PHE A 15 -12.17 5.26 3.18
C PHE A 15 -11.62 5.15 4.59
N VAL A 16 -10.33 5.45 4.78
CA VAL A 16 -9.70 5.41 6.11
C VAL A 16 -10.30 6.46 7.03
N VAL A 17 -10.53 7.68 6.55
CA VAL A 17 -11.14 8.75 7.34
C VAL A 17 -12.57 8.39 7.74
N LEU A 18 -13.38 7.87 6.81
CA LEU A 18 -14.75 7.45 7.10
C LEU A 18 -14.81 6.31 8.11
N PHE A 19 -13.90 5.34 8.02
CA PHE A 19 -13.74 4.30 9.04
C PHE A 19 -13.49 4.88 10.43
N HIS A 20 -12.67 5.94 10.56
CA HIS A 20 -12.44 6.59 11.85
C HIS A 20 -13.60 7.49 12.28
N LEU A 21 -14.33 8.14 11.36
CA LEU A 21 -15.44 9.02 11.73
C LEU A 21 -16.69 8.24 12.15
N ALA A 22 -16.98 7.12 11.49
CA ALA A 22 -18.16 6.30 11.76
C ALA A 22 -17.81 4.81 11.58
N PRO A 23 -17.07 4.21 12.53
CA PRO A 23 -16.54 2.85 12.40
C PRO A 23 -17.64 1.77 12.32
N ASN A 24 -18.82 2.04 12.88
CA ASN A 24 -19.98 1.14 12.80
C ASN A 24 -20.69 1.19 11.43
N LEU A 25 -20.48 2.27 10.66
CA LEU A 25 -21.09 2.48 9.36
C LEU A 25 -20.13 2.16 8.21
N PHE A 26 -18.83 2.36 8.41
CA PHE A 26 -17.79 2.14 7.40
C PHE A 26 -16.77 1.11 7.89
N VAL A 27 -17.26 -0.06 8.32
CA VAL A 27 -16.47 -1.13 8.96
C VAL A 27 -15.28 -1.56 8.10
N ASN A 28 -15.43 -1.56 6.77
CA ASN A 28 -14.40 -2.00 5.83
C ASN A 28 -13.47 -0.87 5.36
N GLY A 29 -13.65 0.38 5.82
CA GLY A 29 -12.90 1.53 5.31
C GLY A 29 -11.40 1.51 5.64
N PHE A 30 -10.97 0.72 6.63
CA PHE A 30 -9.55 0.48 6.92
C PHE A 30 -8.79 -0.13 5.74
N LEU A 31 -9.49 -0.78 4.78
CA LEU A 31 -8.91 -1.34 3.56
C LEU A 31 -8.32 -0.27 2.63
N GLY A 32 -8.63 1.01 2.84
CA GLY A 32 -7.89 2.08 2.19
C GLY A 32 -6.38 2.01 2.42
N VAL A 33 -5.92 1.47 3.55
CA VAL A 33 -4.49 1.20 3.80
C VAL A 33 -3.92 0.16 2.82
N ASP A 34 -4.71 -0.86 2.47
CA ASP A 34 -4.27 -1.90 1.52
C ASP A 34 -4.14 -1.31 0.11
N ILE A 35 -5.06 -0.42 -0.28
CA ILE A 35 -4.97 0.37 -1.52
C ILE A 35 -3.67 1.19 -1.54
N PHE A 36 -3.33 1.84 -0.43
CA PHE A 36 -2.07 2.58 -0.28
C PHE A 36 -0.84 1.71 -0.50
N PHE A 37 -0.80 0.52 0.09
CA PHE A 37 0.32 -0.41 -0.06
C PHE A 37 0.52 -0.84 -1.52
N VAL A 38 -0.57 -1.15 -2.25
CA VAL A 38 -0.50 -1.44 -3.69
C VAL A 38 0.07 -0.27 -4.49
N ILE A 39 -0.45 0.95 -4.24
CA ILE A 39 0.03 2.17 -4.92
C ILE A 39 1.51 2.41 -4.63
N SER A 40 1.92 2.24 -3.38
CA SER A 40 3.32 2.45 -2.96
C SER A 40 4.23 1.42 -3.62
N GLY A 41 3.83 0.15 -3.67
CA GLY A 41 4.52 -0.89 -4.43
C GLY A 41 4.73 -0.52 -5.90
N PHE A 42 3.65 -0.12 -6.59
CA PHE A 42 3.71 0.31 -7.99
C PHE A 42 4.67 1.49 -8.20
N LEU A 43 4.58 2.53 -7.36
CA LEU A 43 5.42 3.72 -7.48
C LEU A 43 6.89 3.44 -7.16
N MET A 44 7.19 2.52 -6.23
CA MET A 44 8.56 2.11 -5.96
C MET A 44 9.12 1.32 -7.15
N ALA A 45 8.41 0.30 -7.62
CA ALA A 45 8.84 -0.50 -8.77
C ALA A 45 9.04 0.36 -10.03
N LYS A 46 8.14 1.32 -10.28
CA LYS A 46 8.24 2.25 -11.41
C LYS A 46 9.47 3.13 -11.31
N ASN A 47 9.75 3.69 -10.13
CA ASN A 47 10.92 4.53 -9.93
C ASN A 47 12.23 3.73 -10.03
N LEU A 48 12.28 2.54 -9.43
CA LEU A 48 13.46 1.67 -9.46
C LEU A 48 13.75 1.12 -10.87
N THR A 49 12.72 0.87 -11.68
CA THR A 49 12.88 0.56 -13.10
C THR A 49 13.62 1.68 -13.84
N LYS A 50 13.33 2.95 -13.51
CA LYS A 50 13.95 4.11 -14.16
C LYS A 50 15.38 4.33 -13.70
N THR A 51 15.64 4.18 -12.41
CA THR A 51 16.96 4.44 -11.83
C THR A 51 17.98 3.37 -12.24
N LYS A 52 17.60 2.09 -12.35
CA LYS A 52 18.49 0.91 -12.44
C LYS A 52 19.49 0.85 -11.28
N LEU A 53 19.46 -0.23 -10.50
CA LEU A 53 20.32 -0.34 -9.32
C LEU A 53 21.64 -1.05 -9.68
N VAL A 54 22.70 -0.29 -9.94
CA VAL A 54 24.01 -0.84 -10.36
C VAL A 54 25.08 -0.61 -9.30
N LYS A 55 25.07 0.56 -8.64
CA LYS A 55 26.07 0.98 -7.65
C LYS A 55 25.38 1.28 -6.33
N VAL A 56 26.14 1.23 -5.22
CA VAL A 56 25.66 1.61 -3.88
C VAL A 56 25.07 3.03 -3.87
N HIS A 57 25.61 3.94 -4.68
CA HIS A 57 25.08 5.30 -4.84
C HIS A 57 23.61 5.32 -5.28
N ASP A 58 23.17 4.39 -6.13
CA ASP A 58 21.79 4.35 -6.63
C ASP A 58 20.79 4.03 -5.51
N PHE A 59 21.20 3.16 -4.57
CA PHE A 59 20.43 2.84 -3.37
C PHE A 59 20.36 4.06 -2.43
N LEU A 60 21.50 4.70 -2.16
CA LEU A 60 21.55 5.89 -1.31
C LEU A 60 20.73 7.04 -1.88
N LEU A 61 20.79 7.26 -3.19
CA LEU A 61 19.98 8.26 -3.89
C LEU A 61 18.49 7.96 -3.76
N PHE A 62 18.10 6.68 -3.93
CA PHE A 62 16.72 6.26 -3.71
C PHE A 62 16.26 6.59 -2.29
N TYR A 63 17.02 6.20 -1.26
CA TYR A 63 16.66 6.47 0.13
C TYR A 63 16.58 7.98 0.42
N TYR A 64 17.57 8.74 -0.04
CA TYR A 64 17.61 10.19 0.14
C TYR A 64 16.37 10.88 -0.43
N MET A 65 15.99 10.58 -1.68
CA MET A 65 14.82 11.19 -2.32
C MET A 65 13.51 10.86 -1.59
N ARG A 66 13.42 9.67 -1.00
CA ARG A 66 12.23 9.24 -0.24
C ARG A 66 12.18 9.91 1.12
N PHE A 67 13.28 9.86 1.87
CA PHE A 67 13.34 10.41 3.22
C PHE A 67 13.16 11.92 3.23
N ARG A 68 13.75 12.64 2.27
CA ARG A 68 13.55 14.10 2.11
C ARG A 68 12.08 14.47 1.86
N ARG A 69 11.29 13.57 1.25
CA ARG A 69 9.87 13.80 0.97
C ARG A 69 8.97 13.46 2.16
N ILE A 70 9.29 12.41 2.91
CA ILE A 70 8.37 11.82 3.92
C ILE A 70 8.68 12.30 5.32
N LEU A 71 9.97 12.28 5.72
CA LEU A 71 10.37 12.53 7.11
C LEU A 71 9.96 13.91 7.63
N PRO A 72 10.07 15.03 6.88
CA PRO A 72 9.72 16.35 7.41
C PRO A 72 8.26 16.44 7.88
N MET A 73 7.32 15.99 7.04
CA MET A 73 5.90 16.01 7.39
C MET A 73 5.55 14.98 8.46
N TYR A 74 6.22 13.82 8.46
CA TYR A 74 6.03 12.82 9.50
C TYR A 74 6.45 13.32 10.88
N PHE A 75 7.65 13.86 11.02
CA PHE A 75 8.15 14.35 12.30
C PHE A 75 7.40 15.59 12.77
N LEU A 76 6.90 16.42 11.85
CA LEU A 76 5.99 17.51 12.21
C LEU A 76 4.69 16.95 12.81
N ALA A 77 4.08 15.93 12.19
CA ALA A 77 2.88 15.30 12.73
C ALA A 77 3.14 14.67 14.10
N VAL A 78 4.25 13.93 14.26
CA VAL A 78 4.66 13.36 15.56
C VAL A 78 4.82 14.45 16.62
N PHE A 79 5.51 15.54 16.29
CA PHE A 79 5.68 16.68 17.19
C PHE A 79 4.33 17.28 17.62
N LEU A 80 3.43 17.54 16.67
CA LEU A 80 2.10 18.08 16.97
C LEU A 80 1.28 17.13 17.84
N ILE A 81 1.35 15.82 17.60
CA ILE A 81 0.68 14.82 18.43
C ILE A 81 1.25 14.83 19.85
N VAL A 82 2.59 14.87 20.02
CA VAL A 82 3.22 14.97 21.36
C VAL A 82 2.72 16.21 22.11
N VAL A 83 2.73 17.37 21.45
CA VAL A 83 2.24 18.62 22.05
C VAL A 83 0.76 18.52 22.42
N MET A 84 -0.07 18.00 21.52
CA MET A 84 -1.51 17.83 21.77
C MET A 84 -1.78 16.86 22.93
N VAL A 85 -1.11 15.71 22.96
CA VAL A 85 -1.23 14.73 24.05
C VAL A 85 -0.82 15.38 25.37
N HIS A 86 0.28 16.13 25.42
CA HIS A 86 0.75 16.76 26.66
C HIS A 86 -0.15 17.90 27.15
N LEU A 87 -0.72 18.70 26.24
CA LEU A 87 -1.57 19.85 26.61
C LEU A 87 -3.03 19.45 26.87
N CYS A 88 -3.55 18.44 26.18
CA CYS A 88 -4.98 18.11 26.19
C CYS A 88 -5.32 16.82 26.97
N LEU A 89 -4.35 15.94 27.22
CA LEU A 89 -4.57 14.69 27.96
C LEU A 89 -3.89 14.75 29.33
N GLY A 90 -4.56 14.24 30.37
CA GLY A 90 -3.99 14.19 31.72
C GLY A 90 -2.84 13.18 31.86
N ASP A 91 -2.06 13.29 32.94
CA ASP A 91 -0.84 12.49 33.21
C ASP A 91 -1.04 10.97 33.09
N PHE A 92 -2.23 10.47 33.45
CA PHE A 92 -2.57 9.05 33.31
C PHE A 92 -2.48 8.57 31.85
N LEU A 93 -2.96 9.37 30.89
CA LEU A 93 -2.93 9.04 29.48
C LEU A 93 -1.54 9.25 28.86
N TRP A 94 -0.73 10.15 29.43
CA TRP A 94 0.67 10.33 29.01
C TRP A 94 1.50 9.05 29.21
N ASN A 95 1.34 8.35 30.34
CA ASN A 95 2.05 7.10 30.58
C ASN A 95 1.80 6.04 29.50
N ASN A 96 0.57 5.97 28.98
CA ASN A 96 0.24 5.09 27.86
C ASN A 96 0.87 5.58 26.54
N ASN A 97 0.85 6.89 26.28
CA ASN A 97 1.30 7.47 25.02
C ASN A 97 2.83 7.65 24.92
N ASN A 98 3.58 7.72 26.02
CA ASN A 98 5.02 7.98 26.02
C ASN A 98 5.81 6.87 25.30
N ARG A 99 5.44 5.60 25.50
CA ARG A 99 6.08 4.48 24.77
C ARG A 99 5.79 4.55 23.27
N TYR A 100 4.57 4.91 22.90
CA TYR A 100 4.16 5.06 21.50
C TYR A 100 4.77 6.29 20.83
N SER A 101 4.98 7.38 21.56
CA SER A 101 5.69 8.55 21.05
C SER A 101 7.14 8.20 20.74
N LEU A 102 7.83 7.47 21.63
CA LEU A 102 9.18 6.99 21.39
C LEU A 102 9.23 6.03 20.19
N ALA A 103 8.31 5.07 20.11
CA ALA A 103 8.23 4.16 18.96
C ALA A 103 7.96 4.90 17.63
N SER A 104 7.22 6.02 17.66
CA SER A 104 6.99 6.86 16.48
C SER A 104 8.25 7.57 16.00
N LEU A 105 9.14 8.00 16.89
CA LEU A 105 10.42 8.61 16.49
C LEU A 105 11.29 7.66 15.67
N PHE A 106 11.20 6.35 15.94
CA PHE A 106 11.92 5.31 15.21
C PHE A 106 11.10 4.66 14.08
N MET A 107 9.86 5.11 13.84
CA MET A 107 8.93 4.53 12.85
C MET A 107 8.72 3.02 13.03
N VAL A 108 8.52 2.61 14.28
CA VAL A 108 8.28 1.21 14.69
C VAL A 108 7.01 1.05 15.52
N THR A 109 6.04 1.97 15.39
CA THR A 109 4.78 1.88 16.15
C THR A 109 4.01 0.60 15.85
N ASN A 110 4.10 0.07 14.63
CA ASN A 110 3.52 -1.24 14.27
C ASN A 110 4.12 -2.40 15.08
N GLN A 111 5.41 -2.34 15.44
CA GLN A 111 6.05 -3.38 16.27
C GLN A 111 5.61 -3.28 17.72
N LEU A 112 5.40 -2.06 18.23
CA LEU A 112 4.89 -1.85 19.57
C LEU A 112 3.45 -2.36 19.71
N ILE A 113 2.59 -2.13 18.71
CA ILE A 113 1.22 -2.69 18.64
C ILE A 113 1.26 -4.21 18.71
N ILE A 114 2.17 -4.85 17.95
CA ILE A 114 2.36 -6.31 18.01
C ILE A 114 2.78 -6.77 19.40
N HIS A 115 3.78 -6.10 19.99
CA HIS A 115 4.32 -6.44 21.30
C HIS A 115 3.26 -6.35 22.39
N ASP A 116 2.49 -5.26 22.40
CA ASP A 116 1.45 -5.02 23.40
C ASP A 116 0.18 -5.85 23.11
N GLN A 117 0.18 -6.66 22.04
CA GLN A 117 -0.96 -7.41 21.52
C GLN A 117 -2.22 -6.54 21.37
N SER A 118 -2.00 -5.23 21.15
CA SER A 118 -3.08 -4.28 21.14
C SER A 118 -3.94 -4.53 19.93
N ASP A 119 -5.25 -4.51 20.18
CA ASP A 119 -6.21 -4.75 19.15
C ASP A 119 -6.58 -3.40 18.57
N TYR A 120 -5.94 -3.04 17.45
CA TYR A 120 -6.12 -1.75 16.78
C TYR A 120 -7.61 -1.36 16.64
N PHE A 121 -8.47 -2.34 16.34
CA PHE A 121 -9.89 -2.10 16.17
C PHE A 121 -10.57 -1.90 17.53
N ASN A 122 -10.30 -2.76 18.52
CA ASN A 122 -10.93 -2.60 19.83
C ASN A 122 -10.40 -1.39 20.63
N GLU A 123 -9.14 -0.99 20.46
CA GLU A 123 -8.58 0.23 21.08
C GLU A 123 -9.27 1.50 20.56
N PHE A 124 -9.80 1.46 19.32
CA PHE A 124 -10.62 2.52 18.75
C PHE A 124 -12.06 2.55 19.32
N PHE A 125 -12.62 1.38 19.67
CA PHE A 125 -13.95 1.25 20.28
C PHE A 125 -13.96 1.29 21.81
N ALA A 126 -12.78 1.15 22.44
CA ALA A 126 -12.63 1.10 23.88
C ALA A 126 -12.86 2.48 24.52
N ALA A 127 -13.24 2.46 25.80
CA ALA A 127 -13.53 3.64 26.59
C ALA A 127 -12.39 4.68 26.55
N THR A 128 -12.74 5.95 26.76
CA THR A 128 -11.87 7.16 26.77
C THR A 128 -10.58 7.03 27.61
N SER A 129 -10.48 6.00 28.46
CA SER A 129 -9.35 5.70 29.33
C SER A 129 -8.12 5.10 28.63
N SER A 130 -8.17 4.74 27.35
CA SER A 130 -7.03 4.17 26.59
C SER A 130 -6.72 4.88 25.27
N ILE A 131 -7.00 6.19 25.16
CA ILE A 131 -6.71 6.95 23.93
C ILE A 131 -5.20 6.93 23.62
N ASN A 132 -4.85 6.48 22.41
CA ASN A 132 -3.49 6.45 21.89
C ASN A 132 -3.38 7.35 20.64
N GLY A 133 -2.79 8.54 20.81
CA GLY A 133 -2.67 9.55 19.75
C GLY A 133 -1.75 9.16 18.60
N PHE A 134 -0.91 8.14 18.80
CA PHE A 134 0.07 7.67 17.80
C PHE A 134 -0.39 6.41 17.06
N LEU A 135 -1.57 5.88 17.41
CA LEU A 135 -2.07 4.62 16.88
C LEU A 135 -2.05 4.61 15.35
N HIS A 136 -2.48 5.68 14.70
CA HIS A 136 -2.56 5.79 13.23
C HIS A 136 -1.20 5.76 12.49
N LEU A 137 -0.07 5.88 13.20
CA LEU A 137 1.27 5.90 12.57
C LEU A 137 1.80 4.50 12.21
N TRP A 138 1.08 3.44 12.57
CA TRP A 138 1.51 2.05 12.31
C TRP A 138 1.65 1.76 10.82
N SER A 139 0.70 2.22 10.00
CA SER A 139 0.65 1.91 8.57
C SER A 139 1.80 2.58 7.81
N LEU A 140 2.13 3.81 8.21
CA LEU A 140 3.28 4.55 7.68
C LEU A 140 4.61 3.94 8.16
N SER A 141 4.67 3.40 9.37
CA SER A 141 5.83 2.64 9.87
C SER A 141 6.07 1.38 9.02
N VAL A 142 5.00 0.63 8.71
CA VAL A 142 5.05 -0.53 7.79
C VAL A 142 5.54 -0.10 6.40
N GLU A 143 5.00 1.00 5.86
CA GLU A 143 5.38 1.50 4.54
C GLU A 143 6.87 1.93 4.48
N MET A 144 7.38 2.56 5.55
CA MET A 144 8.78 2.95 5.63
C MET A 144 9.72 1.77 5.78
N GLN A 145 9.32 0.74 6.55
CA GLN A 145 10.03 -0.54 6.58
C GLN A 145 10.09 -1.15 5.18
N PHE A 146 8.97 -1.19 4.45
CA PHE A 146 8.97 -1.62 3.05
C PHE A 146 9.93 -0.78 2.18
N TYR A 147 9.97 0.55 2.34
CA TYR A 147 10.89 1.40 1.59
C TYR A 147 12.36 1.11 1.85
N LEU A 148 12.73 0.63 3.03
CA LEU A 148 14.09 0.17 3.32
C LEU A 148 14.44 -1.08 2.50
N PHE A 149 13.53 -2.06 2.41
CA PHE A 149 13.78 -3.35 1.77
C PHE A 149 13.52 -3.37 0.25
N VAL A 150 12.69 -2.46 -0.26
CA VAL A 150 12.25 -2.49 -1.66
C VAL A 150 13.39 -2.41 -2.69
N PRO A 151 14.48 -1.64 -2.50
CA PRO A 151 15.58 -1.62 -3.45
C PRO A 151 16.30 -2.97 -3.50
N ILE A 152 16.41 -3.67 -2.36
CA ILE A 152 17.04 -5.00 -2.28
C ILE A 152 16.18 -6.04 -3.01
N ILE A 153 14.87 -6.03 -2.77
CA ILE A 153 13.92 -6.90 -3.48
C ILE A 153 13.99 -6.64 -4.99
N PHE A 154 13.95 -5.37 -5.39
CA PHE A 154 14.01 -4.99 -6.81
C PHE A 154 15.37 -5.32 -7.43
N PHE A 155 16.46 -5.21 -6.68
CA PHE A 155 17.79 -5.60 -7.12
C PHE A 155 17.86 -7.09 -7.50
N GLY A 156 17.15 -7.98 -6.79
CA GLY A 156 17.00 -9.38 -7.21
C GLY A 156 16.19 -9.51 -8.51
N ILE A 157 15.06 -8.81 -8.60
CA ILE A 157 14.13 -8.90 -9.74
C ILE A 157 14.75 -8.36 -11.05
N GLN A 158 15.59 -7.34 -10.99
CA GLN A 158 16.19 -6.74 -12.20
C GLN A 158 17.11 -7.68 -12.98
N PHE A 159 17.62 -8.75 -12.37
CA PHE A 159 18.43 -9.76 -13.06
C PHE A 159 17.60 -10.70 -13.95
N LEU A 160 16.28 -10.72 -13.79
CA LEU A 160 15.39 -11.45 -14.68
C LEU A 160 15.33 -10.74 -16.02
N LYS A 161 15.77 -11.42 -17.09
CA LYS A 161 15.89 -10.81 -18.43
C LYS A 161 14.54 -10.46 -19.07
N ASN A 162 13.48 -11.21 -18.75
CA ASN A 162 12.17 -11.09 -19.38
C ASN A 162 11.16 -10.48 -18.40
N GLU A 163 10.36 -9.51 -18.85
CA GLU A 163 9.27 -8.94 -18.05
C GLU A 163 8.23 -10.01 -17.66
N ASN A 164 8.04 -11.08 -18.46
CA ASN A 164 7.22 -12.23 -18.08
C ASN A 164 7.77 -12.96 -16.85
N LEU A 165 9.09 -13.15 -16.75
CA LEU A 165 9.72 -13.77 -15.59
C LEU A 165 9.60 -12.87 -14.36
N LYS A 166 9.74 -11.55 -14.52
CA LYS A 166 9.51 -10.58 -13.45
C LYS A 166 8.06 -10.66 -12.95
N LEU A 167 7.10 -10.70 -13.87
CA LEU A 167 5.69 -10.87 -13.56
C LEU A 167 5.45 -12.17 -12.77
N ILE A 168 5.97 -13.31 -13.25
CA ILE A 168 5.83 -14.60 -12.54
C ILE A 168 6.43 -14.51 -11.12
N ALA A 169 7.63 -13.95 -10.98
CA ALA A 169 8.29 -13.82 -9.68
C ALA A 169 7.45 -12.99 -8.70
N VAL A 170 6.93 -11.82 -9.13
CA VAL A 170 6.09 -10.98 -8.24
C VAL A 170 4.71 -11.56 -8.00
N SER A 171 4.15 -12.32 -8.94
CA SER A 171 2.91 -13.06 -8.74
C SER A 171 3.09 -14.15 -7.69
N LEU A 172 4.20 -14.88 -7.70
CA LEU A 172 4.53 -15.86 -6.67
C LEU A 172 4.74 -15.22 -5.30
N ILE A 173 5.47 -14.10 -5.22
CA ILE A 173 5.62 -13.33 -3.96
C ILE A 173 4.25 -12.89 -3.43
N THR A 174 3.37 -12.41 -4.31
CA THR A 174 2.01 -12.00 -3.93
C THR A 174 1.20 -13.18 -3.41
N LEU A 175 1.21 -14.31 -4.13
CA LEU A 175 0.45 -15.51 -3.75
C LEU A 175 0.94 -16.11 -2.43
N PHE A 176 2.24 -16.42 -2.32
CA PHE A 176 2.80 -17.01 -1.11
C PHE A 176 2.74 -16.05 0.08
N GLY A 177 2.91 -14.75 -0.15
CA GLY A 177 2.77 -13.74 0.89
C GLY A 177 1.34 -13.65 1.42
N TYR A 178 0.32 -13.75 0.54
CA TYR A 178 -1.08 -13.82 0.97
C TYR A 178 -1.38 -15.11 1.74
N ILE A 179 -0.88 -16.26 1.29
CA ILE A 179 -1.03 -17.53 2.01
C ILE A 179 -0.40 -17.43 3.41
N ALA A 180 0.82 -16.91 3.51
CA ALA A 180 1.48 -16.70 4.81
C ALA A 180 0.69 -15.74 5.71
N PHE A 181 0.14 -14.65 5.15
CA PHE A 181 -0.73 -13.74 5.87
C PHE A 181 -1.98 -14.44 6.42
N ALA A 182 -2.61 -15.32 5.63
CA ALA A 182 -3.83 -16.02 6.00
C ALA A 182 -3.63 -17.14 7.04
N LEU A 183 -2.41 -17.69 7.13
CA LEU A 183 -2.08 -18.80 8.05
C LEU A 183 -1.54 -18.33 9.40
N ILE A 184 -1.10 -17.08 9.51
CA ILE A 184 -0.51 -16.53 10.74
C ILE A 184 -1.56 -15.72 11.49
N LEU A 185 -1.41 -15.65 12.82
CA LEU A 185 -2.30 -14.91 13.72
C LEU A 185 -2.65 -13.50 13.18
N ASP A 186 -3.94 -13.23 13.01
CA ASP A 186 -4.46 -12.01 12.37
C ASP A 186 -3.86 -10.71 12.91
N LYS A 187 -3.78 -10.58 14.24
CA LYS A 187 -3.23 -9.37 14.90
C LYS A 187 -1.76 -9.12 14.55
N PHE A 188 -0.98 -10.19 14.46
CA PHE A 188 0.42 -10.12 14.07
C PHE A 188 0.55 -9.83 12.58
N ALA A 189 -0.16 -10.61 11.74
CA ALA A 189 -0.13 -10.48 10.29
C ALA A 189 -0.55 -9.08 9.82
N PHE A 190 -1.52 -8.46 10.48
CA PHE A 190 -2.02 -7.12 10.16
C PHE A 190 -0.95 -6.02 10.27
N ASN A 191 -0.10 -6.10 11.30
CA ASN A 191 0.86 -5.05 11.65
C ASN A 191 2.30 -5.37 11.18
N PHE A 192 2.58 -6.62 10.84
CA PHE A 192 3.94 -7.04 10.48
C PHE A 192 4.22 -6.86 8.99
N MET A 193 5.21 -6.02 8.66
CA MET A 193 5.49 -5.60 7.28
C MET A 193 5.70 -6.76 6.30
N PHE A 194 6.44 -7.79 6.68
CA PHE A 194 6.73 -8.90 5.77
C PHE A 194 5.49 -9.72 5.40
N LEU A 195 4.51 -9.83 6.30
CA LEU A 195 3.22 -10.46 6.01
C LEU A 195 2.28 -9.54 5.24
N ARG A 196 2.60 -8.26 5.14
CA ARG A 196 1.91 -7.27 4.28
C ARG A 196 2.63 -7.04 2.95
N LEU A 197 3.74 -7.74 2.69
CA LEU A 197 4.54 -7.54 1.48
C LEU A 197 3.76 -7.87 0.20
N TRP A 198 2.78 -8.77 0.30
CA TRP A 198 1.98 -9.19 -0.85
C TRP A 198 1.12 -8.06 -1.43
N GLN A 199 0.61 -7.12 -0.62
CA GLN A 199 -0.08 -5.94 -1.13
C GLN A 199 0.86 -5.05 -1.95
N PHE A 200 2.07 -4.80 -1.45
CA PHE A 200 3.07 -4.02 -2.20
C PHE A 200 3.48 -4.75 -3.50
N SER A 201 3.65 -6.07 -3.43
CA SER A 201 3.98 -6.91 -4.59
C SER A 201 2.90 -6.91 -5.67
N ALA A 202 1.61 -6.80 -5.30
CA ALA A 202 0.54 -6.62 -6.27
C ALA A 202 0.69 -5.31 -7.09
N GLY A 203 1.29 -4.27 -6.50
CA GLY A 203 1.68 -3.06 -7.23
C GLY A 203 2.80 -3.29 -8.25
N PHE A 204 3.73 -4.20 -7.96
CA PHE A 204 4.77 -4.61 -8.91
C PHE A 204 4.16 -5.41 -10.07
N MET A 205 3.21 -6.31 -9.74
CA MET A 205 2.45 -7.08 -10.72
C MET A 205 1.75 -6.16 -11.72
N ALA A 206 1.09 -5.10 -11.25
CA ALA A 206 0.46 -4.10 -12.11
C ALA A 206 1.45 -3.42 -13.08
N LEU A 207 2.67 -3.11 -12.63
CA LEU A 207 3.71 -2.51 -13.47
C LEU A 207 4.20 -3.48 -14.55
N PHE A 208 4.55 -4.71 -14.18
CA PHE A 208 5.12 -5.66 -15.13
C PHE A 208 4.07 -6.16 -16.14
N TRP A 209 2.83 -6.35 -15.69
CA TRP A 209 1.70 -6.63 -16.59
C TRP A 209 1.52 -5.54 -17.64
N SER A 210 1.54 -4.27 -17.20
CA SER A 210 1.45 -3.10 -18.08
C SER A 210 2.55 -3.09 -19.15
N LYS A 211 3.81 -3.29 -18.76
CA LYS A 211 4.94 -3.32 -19.71
C LYS A 211 4.86 -4.46 -20.72
N ILE A 212 4.38 -5.63 -20.31
CA ILE A 212 4.20 -6.78 -21.22
C ILE A 212 3.16 -6.44 -22.28
N ASN A 213 2.06 -5.79 -21.89
CA ASN A 213 1.01 -5.39 -22.83
C ASN A 213 1.48 -4.28 -23.78
N GLU A 214 2.28 -3.32 -23.31
CA GLU A 214 2.90 -2.30 -24.17
C GLU A 214 3.86 -2.91 -25.21
N ASN A 215 4.66 -3.90 -24.81
CA ASN A 215 5.57 -4.60 -25.72
C ASN A 215 4.84 -5.46 -26.78
N LYS A 216 3.57 -5.82 -26.53
CA LYS A 216 2.74 -6.61 -27.44
C LYS A 216 2.00 -5.77 -28.48
N THR A 217 1.85 -4.46 -28.28
CA THR A 217 1.26 -3.54 -29.27
C THR A 217 2.35 -3.03 -30.22
N PRO A 218 2.47 -3.56 -31.46
CA PRO A 218 3.40 -3.03 -32.43
C PRO A 218 2.78 -1.83 -33.14
N ILE A 219 3.61 -0.87 -33.54
CA ILE A 219 3.26 0.11 -34.56
C ILE A 219 3.19 -0.66 -35.90
N LYS A 220 2.01 -0.66 -36.55
CA LYS A 220 1.54 -1.46 -37.72
C LYS A 220 0.98 -2.85 -37.33
N SER A 221 -0.19 -3.26 -37.81
CA SER A 221 -0.84 -2.99 -39.10
C SER A 221 -2.37 -2.99 -39.00
N GLU A 222 -3.00 -2.22 -39.89
CA GLU A 222 -4.32 -2.56 -40.44
C GLU A 222 -4.34 -4.04 -40.87
N THR A 223 -5.53 -4.65 -40.86
CA THR A 223 -5.80 -6.05 -41.25
C THR A 223 -5.24 -7.13 -40.30
N GLU A 224 -5.95 -7.40 -39.21
CA GLU A 224 -6.20 -8.76 -38.73
C GLU A 224 -7.52 -8.73 -37.93
N GLU A 225 -8.61 -9.19 -38.54
CA GLU A 225 -9.87 -9.47 -37.85
C GLU A 225 -9.67 -10.67 -36.93
N THR A 226 -9.19 -10.43 -35.71
CA THR A 226 -9.15 -11.46 -34.67
C THR A 226 -10.57 -11.84 -34.26
N PHE A 227 -10.96 -13.07 -34.62
CA PHE A 227 -12.27 -13.72 -34.42
C PHE A 227 -12.69 -13.97 -32.95
N PHE A 228 -12.02 -13.34 -31.98
CA PHE A 228 -12.39 -13.42 -30.56
C PHE A 228 -12.01 -12.11 -29.86
N LYS A 229 -12.81 -11.05 -30.07
CA LYS A 229 -12.75 -9.87 -29.20
C LYS A 229 -13.31 -10.29 -27.85
N ILE A 230 -12.47 -10.29 -26.82
CA ILE A 230 -12.92 -10.36 -25.42
C ILE A 230 -13.99 -9.28 -25.26
N PRO A 231 -15.20 -9.60 -24.74
CA PRO A 231 -16.35 -8.69 -24.79
C PRO A 231 -16.24 -7.49 -23.84
N TYR A 232 -15.10 -7.29 -23.18
CA TYR A 232 -14.90 -6.27 -22.15
C TYR A 232 -13.83 -5.26 -22.58
N THR A 233 -14.15 -3.98 -22.44
CA THR A 233 -13.22 -2.86 -22.63
C THR A 233 -12.38 -2.61 -21.37
N LYS A 234 -11.30 -1.82 -21.50
CA LYS A 234 -10.52 -1.37 -20.33
C LYS A 234 -11.38 -0.58 -19.33
N ASP A 235 -12.35 0.17 -19.84
CA ASP A 235 -13.27 0.98 -19.03
C ASP A 235 -14.25 0.09 -18.25
N ASP A 236 -14.68 -1.03 -18.82
CA ASP A 236 -15.50 -2.03 -18.12
C ASP A 236 -14.74 -2.64 -16.95
N MET A 237 -13.46 -3.00 -17.16
CA MET A 237 -12.61 -3.56 -16.09
C MET A 237 -12.40 -2.56 -14.95
N VAL A 238 -12.20 -1.28 -15.28
CA VAL A 238 -12.05 -0.22 -14.28
C VAL A 238 -13.35 -0.01 -13.51
N THR A 239 -14.49 -0.02 -14.21
CA THR A 239 -15.81 0.13 -13.59
C THR A 239 -16.09 -1.00 -12.61
N VAL A 240 -15.81 -2.25 -13.00
CA VAL A 240 -15.91 -3.41 -12.11
C VAL A 240 -14.97 -3.27 -10.92
N ALA A 241 -13.73 -2.86 -11.14
CA ALA A 241 -12.78 -2.69 -10.04
C ALA A 241 -13.18 -1.55 -9.08
N LEU A 242 -13.74 -0.45 -9.57
CA LEU A 242 -14.29 0.63 -8.74
C LEU A 242 -15.54 0.16 -7.97
N ALA A 243 -16.40 -0.64 -8.60
CA ALA A 243 -17.52 -1.28 -7.92
C ALA A 243 -17.04 -2.19 -6.78
N VAL A 244 -15.94 -2.93 -6.99
CA VAL A 244 -15.29 -3.72 -5.94
C VAL A 244 -14.76 -2.83 -4.82
N LEU A 245 -14.15 -1.68 -5.12
CA LEU A 245 -13.70 -0.75 -4.09
C LEU A 245 -14.88 -0.17 -3.27
N SER A 246 -16.09 -0.11 -3.82
CA SER A 246 -17.27 0.36 -3.09
C SER A 246 -17.64 -0.54 -1.89
N PHE A 247 -17.20 -1.81 -1.86
CA PHE A 247 -17.36 -2.68 -0.70
C PHE A 247 -16.63 -2.15 0.55
N CYS A 248 -15.64 -1.26 0.39
CA CYS A 248 -15.00 -0.57 1.52
C CYS A 248 -15.97 0.36 2.27
N LEU A 249 -17.08 0.77 1.64
CA LEU A 249 -18.11 1.62 2.24
C LEU A 249 -19.26 0.81 2.85
N PHE A 250 -19.25 -0.52 2.74
CA PHE A 250 -20.36 -1.34 3.22
C PHE A 250 -20.38 -1.36 4.77
N PRO A 251 -21.57 -1.24 5.37
CA PRO A 251 -21.74 -1.23 6.83
C PRO A 251 -21.58 -2.61 7.46
N LYS A 252 -21.73 -3.67 6.66
CA LYS A 252 -21.51 -5.03 7.14
C LYS A 252 -20.03 -5.39 6.99
N GLY A 253 -19.40 -5.80 8.09
CA GLY A 253 -18.08 -6.40 8.05
C GLY A 253 -18.07 -7.63 7.15
N ILE A 254 -17.19 -7.62 6.15
CA ILE A 254 -16.93 -8.79 5.31
C ILE A 254 -15.68 -9.47 5.85
N GLU A 255 -15.59 -10.78 5.71
CA GLU A 255 -14.43 -11.53 6.14
C GLU A 255 -13.14 -10.95 5.52
N VAL A 256 -12.19 -10.63 6.39
CA VAL A 256 -10.98 -9.90 6.05
C VAL A 256 -10.11 -10.69 5.07
N LEU A 257 -10.05 -12.01 5.24
CA LEU A 257 -9.33 -12.91 4.34
C LEU A 257 -9.94 -12.91 2.93
N VAL A 258 -11.26 -12.68 2.79
CA VAL A 258 -11.90 -12.61 1.47
C VAL A 258 -11.74 -11.22 0.85
N LEU A 259 -12.02 -10.16 1.62
CA LEU A 259 -12.12 -8.81 1.04
C LEU A 259 -10.76 -8.18 0.71
N ARG A 260 -9.71 -8.44 1.51
CA ARG A 260 -8.37 -7.90 1.25
C ARG A 260 -7.79 -8.28 -0.11
N PRO A 261 -7.73 -9.57 -0.52
CA PRO A 261 -7.17 -9.94 -1.82
C PRO A 261 -8.00 -9.39 -2.97
N ILE A 262 -9.33 -9.28 -2.79
CA ILE A 262 -10.24 -8.67 -3.76
C ILE A 262 -9.90 -7.18 -3.96
N VAL A 263 -9.81 -6.39 -2.88
CA VAL A 263 -9.47 -4.96 -2.94
C VAL A 263 -8.05 -4.73 -3.48
N THR A 264 -7.10 -5.57 -3.07
CA THR A 264 -5.71 -5.52 -3.52
C THR A 264 -5.62 -5.76 -5.04
N SER A 265 -6.32 -6.80 -5.53
CA SER A 265 -6.35 -7.15 -6.95
C SER A 265 -7.07 -6.08 -7.78
N ALA A 266 -8.22 -5.58 -7.31
CA ALA A 266 -8.96 -4.50 -7.97
C ALA A 266 -8.10 -3.24 -8.11
N THR A 267 -7.37 -2.87 -7.06
CA THR A 267 -6.44 -1.73 -7.08
C THR A 267 -5.33 -1.93 -8.10
N ALA A 268 -4.70 -3.11 -8.12
CA ALA A 268 -3.66 -3.45 -9.08
C ALA A 268 -4.18 -3.40 -10.52
N LEU A 269 -5.40 -3.91 -10.76
CA LEU A 269 -6.06 -3.87 -12.07
C LEU A 269 -6.32 -2.43 -12.54
N ILE A 270 -6.87 -1.56 -11.68
CA ILE A 270 -7.09 -0.13 -12.02
C ILE A 270 -5.78 0.53 -12.47
N ILE A 271 -4.71 0.30 -11.71
CA ILE A 271 -3.38 0.87 -12.00
C ILE A 271 -2.83 0.33 -13.33
N ALA A 272 -3.02 -0.96 -13.60
CA ALA A 272 -2.55 -1.61 -14.83
C ALA A 272 -3.34 -1.17 -16.06
N SER A 273 -4.66 -0.98 -15.96
CA SER A 273 -5.52 -0.57 -17.09
C SER A 273 -5.23 0.86 -17.56
N HIS A 274 -4.87 1.77 -16.64
CA HIS A 274 -4.57 3.18 -16.94
C HIS A 274 -3.09 3.45 -17.24
N SER A 275 -2.30 2.42 -17.57
CA SER A 275 -0.86 2.56 -17.69
C SER A 275 -0.34 3.28 -18.93
N GLU A 276 -1.21 3.67 -19.87
CA GLU A 276 -0.90 4.08 -21.26
C GLU A 276 0.15 5.21 -21.43
N ASN A 277 0.61 5.83 -20.34
CA ASN A 277 1.64 6.87 -20.34
C ASN A 277 2.90 6.46 -19.53
N LEU A 278 3.51 5.31 -19.82
CA LEU A 278 4.88 5.02 -19.38
C LEU A 278 5.94 5.70 -20.27
N GLN A 279 5.58 6.18 -21.47
CA GLN A 279 6.50 6.73 -22.47
C GLN A 279 6.78 8.25 -22.38
N VAL A 280 5.97 9.07 -21.71
CA VAL A 280 6.10 10.56 -21.78
C VAL A 280 7.24 11.14 -20.93
N VAL A 281 8.26 10.36 -20.56
CA VAL A 281 9.50 10.90 -19.93
C VAL A 281 10.73 10.22 -20.51
N TYR A 282 10.74 10.00 -21.82
CA TYR A 282 11.93 9.67 -22.63
C TYR A 282 12.26 10.81 -23.60
N SER A 283 12.20 12.05 -23.10
CA SER A 283 12.72 13.25 -23.75
C SER A 283 13.46 14.08 -22.71
#